data_AF-A0A7C7FZF7-F1
#
_entry.id   AF-A0A7C7FZF7-F1
#
_cell.length_a   1.000
_cell.length_b   1.000
_cell.length_c   1.000
_cell.angle_alpha   90.00
_cell.angle_beta   90.00
_cell.angle_gamma   90.00
#
_symmetry.space_group_name_H-M   'P 1'
#
loop_
_entity.id
_entity.type
_entity.pdbx_description
1 polymer ?
#
loop_
_entity_poly.entity_id
_entity_poly.type
_entity_poly.pdbx_seq_one_letter_code
_entity_poly.pdbx_strand_id
1 'polypeptide(L)'
;MTKQILCITYRNWALKLYKMLADALPQYNFKIIFKTGRYGIDADEIETFQPDIILWYGWSWIVPAPILKQYDCICLHPSSLPQYRGGSPLQNQILNGERNSAVTIFKMSDGLDEGDIIRQIPMSLSGNIEDIFSR
;
A
#
# COMPACT_ATOMS: atom_id res chain seq x y z
N MET A 1 24.35 -8.02 -0.15
CA MET A 1 23.33 -8.58 -1.07
C MET A 1 22.37 -7.47 -1.44
N THR A 2 21.96 -7.39 -2.70
CA THR A 2 20.94 -6.45 -3.17
C THR A 2 19.59 -6.83 -2.57
N LYS A 3 18.86 -5.88 -1.98
CA LYS A 3 17.52 -6.17 -1.45
C LYS A 3 16.51 -6.40 -2.58
N GLN A 4 15.67 -7.40 -2.41
CA GLN A 4 14.58 -7.80 -3.30
C GLN A 4 13.28 -7.12 -2.85
N ILE A 5 12.69 -6.28 -3.70
CA ILE A 5 11.45 -5.55 -3.38
C ILE A 5 10.36 -6.02 -4.35
N LEU A 6 9.31 -6.61 -3.81
CA LEU A 6 8.14 -7.02 -4.58
C LEU A 6 7.04 -5.98 -4.44
N CYS A 7 6.50 -5.52 -5.55
CA CYS A 7 5.45 -4.51 -5.58
C CYS A 7 4.19 -5.09 -6.19
N ILE A 8 3.10 -5.15 -5.44
CA ILE A 8 1.83 -5.72 -5.87
C ILE A 8 0.76 -4.63 -5.90
N THR A 9 0.03 -4.53 -7.02
CA THR A 9 -1.11 -3.63 -7.12
C THR A 9 -2.07 -4.03 -8.24
N TYR A 10 -3.27 -3.46 -8.21
CA TYR A 10 -4.23 -3.44 -9.33
C TYR A 10 -4.61 -2.02 -9.74
N ARG A 11 -3.93 -1.01 -9.19
CA ARG A 11 -4.21 0.41 -9.40
C ARG A 11 -3.13 1.03 -10.27
N ASN A 12 -3.57 1.74 -11.31
CA ASN A 12 -2.65 2.40 -12.25
C ASN A 12 -1.76 3.46 -11.59
N TRP A 13 -2.26 4.17 -10.58
CA TRP A 13 -1.46 5.16 -9.85
C TRP A 13 -0.30 4.50 -9.07
N ALA A 14 -0.57 3.36 -8.41
CA ALA A 14 0.44 2.63 -7.66
C ALA A 14 1.46 1.99 -8.60
N LEU A 15 1.02 1.49 -9.76
CA LEU A 15 1.92 0.98 -10.80
C LEU A 15 2.92 2.06 -11.27
N LYS A 16 2.44 3.29 -11.49
CA LYS A 16 3.30 4.42 -11.86
C LYS A 16 4.31 4.74 -10.74
N LEU A 17 3.83 4.80 -9.49
CA LEU A 17 4.68 5.03 -8.33
C LEU A 17 5.77 3.97 -8.18
N TYR A 18 5.43 2.68 -8.33
CA TYR A 18 6.41 1.61 -8.24
C TYR A 18 7.50 1.68 -9.32
N LYS A 19 7.14 2.07 -10.55
CA LYS A 19 8.13 2.30 -11.61
C LYS A 19 9.07 3.46 -11.25
N MET A 20 8.52 4.58 -10.77
CA MET A 20 9.32 5.70 -10.30
C MET A 20 10.25 5.32 -9.15
N LEU A 21 9.79 4.48 -8.20
CA LEU A 21 10.62 3.99 -7.10
C LEU A 21 11.76 3.09 -7.61
N ALA A 22 11.47 2.19 -8.57
CA ALA A 22 12.48 1.33 -9.16
C ALA A 22 13.56 2.14 -9.91
N ASP A 23 13.14 3.16 -10.66
CA ASP A 23 14.06 4.07 -11.38
C ASP A 23 14.90 4.90 -10.42
N ALA A 24 14.31 5.37 -9.31
CA ALA A 24 14.98 6.22 -8.33
C ALA A 24 15.90 5.45 -7.37
N LEU A 25 15.68 4.13 -7.21
CA LEU A 25 16.43 3.29 -6.27
C LEU A 25 17.04 2.06 -6.98
N PRO A 26 17.94 2.28 -7.97
CA PRO A 26 18.50 1.19 -8.79
C PRO A 26 19.39 0.23 -7.99
N GLN A 27 19.77 0.58 -6.77
CA GLN A 27 20.50 -0.30 -5.85
C GLN A 27 19.65 -1.44 -5.27
N TYR A 28 18.33 -1.45 -5.50
CA TYR A 28 17.43 -2.53 -5.12
C TYR A 28 16.86 -3.21 -6.37
N ASN A 29 16.53 -4.49 -6.26
CA ASN A 29 15.92 -5.23 -7.34
C ASN A 29 14.40 -5.24 -7.16
N PHE A 30 13.70 -4.56 -8.06
CA PHE A 30 12.25 -4.45 -8.03
C PHE A 30 11.60 -5.47 -8.96
N LYS A 31 10.61 -6.20 -8.46
CA LYS A 31 9.64 -6.94 -9.28
C LYS A 31 8.26 -6.34 -9.08
N ILE A 32 7.62 -5.92 -10.17
CA ILE A 32 6.30 -5.28 -10.12
C ILE A 32 5.26 -6.23 -10.73
N ILE A 33 4.24 -6.55 -9.95
CA ILE A 33 3.13 -7.40 -10.35
C ILE A 33 1.86 -6.54 -10.40
N PHE A 34 1.28 -6.43 -11.60
CA PHE A 34 -0.02 -5.79 -11.81
C PHE A 34 -1.10 -6.86 -12.05
N LYS A 35 -2.09 -6.95 -11.16
CA LYS A 35 -3.19 -7.94 -11.28
C LYS A 35 -4.48 -7.26 -11.73
N THR A 36 -5.13 -7.81 -12.76
CA THR A 36 -6.48 -7.41 -13.16
C THR A 36 -7.50 -8.43 -12.65
N GLY A 37 -8.14 -8.18 -11.50
CA GLY A 37 -9.23 -9.02 -11.00
C GLY A 37 -9.11 -9.47 -9.53
N ARG A 38 -10.15 -10.19 -9.07
CA ARG A 38 -10.34 -10.65 -7.67
C ARG A 38 -9.47 -11.86 -7.27
N TYR A 39 -8.77 -12.50 -8.22
CA TYR A 39 -8.08 -13.76 -7.98
C TYR A 39 -6.55 -13.63 -8.02
N GLY A 40 -5.94 -14.11 -6.94
CA GLY A 40 -4.65 -14.80 -6.96
C GLY A 40 -3.43 -13.91 -6.83
N ILE A 41 -3.07 -13.59 -5.59
CA ILE A 41 -1.65 -13.52 -5.25
C ILE A 41 -1.11 -14.94 -5.49
N ASP A 42 -0.18 -15.07 -6.42
CA ASP A 42 0.44 -16.35 -6.72
C ASP A 42 1.55 -16.56 -5.68
N ALA A 43 1.31 -17.48 -4.73
CA ALA A 43 2.25 -17.77 -3.66
C ALA A 43 3.58 -18.29 -4.22
N ASP A 44 3.53 -19.10 -5.27
CA ASP A 44 4.71 -19.66 -5.93
C ASP A 44 5.54 -18.53 -6.57
N GLU A 45 4.87 -17.52 -7.13
CA GLU A 45 5.51 -16.34 -7.71
C GLU A 45 6.24 -15.48 -6.65
N ILE A 46 5.68 -15.37 -5.44
CA ILE A 46 6.32 -14.69 -4.30
C ILE A 46 7.52 -15.52 -3.81
N GLU A 47 7.30 -16.81 -3.58
CA GLU A 47 8.32 -17.73 -3.05
C GLU A 47 9.53 -17.84 -3.98
N THR A 48 9.29 -17.89 -5.29
CA THR A 48 10.37 -17.93 -6.30
C THR A 48 11.19 -16.64 -6.30
N PHE A 49 10.56 -15.48 -6.08
CA PHE A 49 11.26 -14.19 -6.09
C PHE A 49 12.05 -13.92 -4.80
N GLN A 50 11.61 -14.50 -3.66
CA GLN A 50 12.19 -14.32 -2.33
C GLN A 50 12.36 -12.84 -1.95
N PRO A 51 11.25 -12.06 -1.87
CA PRO A 51 11.33 -10.65 -1.51
C PRO A 51 11.79 -10.46 -0.05
N ASP A 52 12.62 -9.44 0.19
CA ASP A 52 12.85 -8.92 1.54
C ASP A 52 11.65 -8.09 2.02
N ILE A 53 11.00 -7.37 1.11
CA ILE A 53 9.87 -6.48 1.38
C ILE A 53 8.81 -6.66 0.29
N ILE A 54 7.53 -6.66 0.69
CA ILE A 54 6.39 -6.62 -0.23
C ILE A 54 5.58 -5.34 -0.02
N LEU A 55 5.44 -4.54 -1.08
CA LEU A 55 4.61 -3.33 -1.09
C LEU A 55 3.21 -3.64 -1.63
N TRP A 56 2.17 -3.27 -0.87
CA TRP A 56 0.76 -3.54 -1.15
C TRP A 56 -0.06 -2.27 -1.44
N TYR A 57 0.53 -1.26 -2.08
CA TYR A 57 -0.11 0.02 -2.33
C TYR A 57 -1.29 -0.09 -3.31
N GLY A 58 -2.43 0.44 -2.86
CA GLY A 58 -3.68 0.38 -3.61
C GLY A 58 -4.25 -1.03 -3.71
N TRP A 59 -3.91 -1.94 -2.80
CA TRP A 59 -4.51 -3.27 -2.69
C TRP A 59 -5.83 -3.23 -1.91
N SER A 60 -6.75 -4.16 -2.17
CA SER A 60 -8.07 -4.18 -1.49
C SER A 60 -8.58 -5.56 -1.14
N TRP A 61 -7.72 -6.58 -1.29
CA TRP A 61 -8.06 -7.95 -0.93
C TRP A 61 -7.27 -8.37 0.30
N ILE A 62 -7.83 -9.29 1.07
CA ILE A 62 -7.15 -9.89 2.22
C ILE A 62 -5.89 -10.58 1.72
N VAL A 63 -4.75 -10.25 2.35
CA VAL A 63 -3.49 -10.96 2.12
C VAL A 63 -3.46 -12.16 3.06
N PRO A 64 -3.22 -13.39 2.55
CA PRO A 64 -3.13 -14.59 3.38
C PRO A 64 -2.11 -14.44 4.53
N ALA A 65 -2.51 -14.85 5.74
CA ALA A 65 -1.66 -14.80 6.93
C ALA A 65 -0.27 -15.44 6.77
N PRO A 66 -0.09 -16.57 6.02
CA PRO A 66 1.26 -17.10 5.78
C PRO A 66 2.20 -16.10 5.11
N ILE A 67 1.69 -15.29 4.17
CA ILE A 67 2.49 -14.25 3.49
C ILE A 67 2.85 -13.13 4.47
N LEU A 68 1.88 -12.68 5.27
CA LEU A 68 2.09 -11.63 6.28
C LEU A 68 3.09 -12.04 7.36
N LYS A 69 3.14 -13.33 7.71
CA LYS A 69 4.07 -13.88 8.71
C LYS A 69 5.47 -14.14 8.16
N GLN A 70 5.57 -14.46 6.87
CA GLN A 70 6.84 -14.80 6.23
C GLN A 70 7.60 -13.57 5.71
N TYR A 71 6.89 -12.53 5.28
CA TYR A 71 7.48 -11.37 4.61
C TYR A 71 7.12 -10.04 5.28
N ASP A 72 8.01 -9.05 5.16
CA ASP A 72 7.70 -7.68 5.56
C ASP A 72 6.73 -7.04 4.55
N CYS A 73 5.43 -7.14 4.87
CA CYS A 73 4.35 -6.58 4.08
C CYS A 73 4.07 -5.13 4.52
N ILE A 74 4.26 -4.18 3.61
CA ILE A 74 4.07 -2.75 3.87
C ILE A 74 2.92 -2.24 3.00
N CYS A 75 2.02 -1.48 3.61
CA CYS A 75 0.89 -0.87 2.91
C CYS A 75 0.86 0.65 3.14
N LEU A 76 0.11 1.33 2.27
CA LEU A 76 -0.17 2.74 2.32
C LEU A 76 -1.68 2.91 2.49
N HIS A 77 -2.07 3.60 3.56
CA HIS A 77 -3.46 3.89 3.90
C HIS A 77 -3.71 5.41 3.90
N PRO A 78 -4.67 5.93 3.12
CA PRO A 78 -4.91 7.37 3.01
C PRO A 78 -5.83 7.89 4.14
N SER A 79 -5.43 7.65 5.38
CA SER A 79 -5.98 8.30 6.58
C SER A 79 -4.95 8.39 7.70
N SER A 80 -5.31 9.15 8.74
CA SER A 80 -4.60 9.19 10.03
C SER A 80 -4.88 7.94 10.86
N LEU A 81 -4.24 6.81 10.53
CA LEU A 81 -4.34 5.60 11.36
C LEU A 81 -3.97 5.92 12.83
N PRO A 82 -4.70 5.34 13.81
CA PRO A 82 -5.68 4.24 13.68
C PRO A 82 -7.10 4.66 13.26
N GLN A 83 -7.34 5.93 12.93
CA GLN A 83 -8.66 6.39 12.49
C GLN A 83 -8.92 5.97 11.03
N TYR A 84 -10.19 5.68 10.72
CA TYR A 84 -10.65 5.32 9.37
C TYR A 84 -9.96 4.09 8.76
N ARG A 85 -9.68 3.05 9.57
CA ARG A 85 -9.29 1.72 9.05
C ARG A 85 -10.34 1.19 8.06
N GLY A 86 -9.88 0.38 7.11
CA GLY A 86 -10.74 -0.32 6.17
C GLY A 86 -11.05 0.44 4.88
N GLY A 87 -12.12 0.01 4.21
CA GLY A 87 -12.45 0.48 2.87
C GLY A 87 -12.88 1.94 2.80
N SER A 88 -12.64 2.56 1.65
CA SER A 88 -13.07 3.93 1.32
C SER A 88 -12.73 5.00 2.38
N PRO A 89 -11.49 5.01 2.91
CA PRO A 89 -11.13 5.87 4.06
C PRO A 89 -11.20 7.36 3.72
N LEU A 90 -10.84 7.76 2.48
CA LEU A 90 -10.95 9.15 2.04
C LEU A 90 -12.40 9.62 2.00
N GLN A 91 -13.30 8.81 1.44
CA GLN A 91 -14.72 9.12 1.34
C GLN A 91 -15.34 9.24 2.73
N ASN A 92 -15.02 8.31 3.64
CA ASN A 92 -15.53 8.34 5.01
C ASN A 92 -15.05 9.59 5.78
N GLN A 93 -13.80 10.01 5.59
CA GLN A 93 -13.28 11.25 6.18
C GLN A 93 -14.04 12.48 5.65
N ILE A 94 -14.23 12.57 4.34
CA ILE A 94 -14.97 13.67 3.70
C ILE A 94 -16.43 13.71 4.19
N LEU A 95 -17.10 12.55 4.28
CA LEU A 95 -18.48 12.45 4.77
C LEU A 95 -18.61 12.88 6.24
N ASN A 96 -17.56 12.66 7.04
CA ASN A 96 -17.51 13.14 8.43
C ASN A 96 -17.13 14.62 8.55
N GLY A 97 -16.90 15.32 7.44
CA GLY A 97 -16.55 16.73 7.42
C GLY A 97 -15.08 17.02 7.74
N GLU A 98 -14.21 16.00 7.68
CA GLU A 98 -12.78 16.15 7.94
C GLU A 98 -12.13 17.05 6.89
N ARG A 99 -11.28 17.97 7.35
CA ARG A 99 -10.46 18.84 6.48
C ARG A 99 -8.97 18.55 6.58
N ASN A 100 -8.56 17.96 7.69
CA ASN A 100 -7.19 17.55 7.97
C ASN A 100 -7.15 16.03 8.08
N SER A 101 -6.18 15.42 7.42
CA SER A 101 -5.99 13.98 7.35
C SER A 101 -4.49 13.68 7.35
N ALA A 102 -4.15 12.44 7.03
CA ALA A 102 -2.79 12.02 6.78
C ALA A 102 -2.77 10.85 5.81
N VAL A 103 -1.60 10.58 5.24
CA VAL A 103 -1.28 9.32 4.59
C VAL A 103 -0.35 8.54 5.51
N THR A 104 -0.69 7.27 5.76
CA THR A 104 0.06 6.40 6.67
C THR A 104 0.71 5.27 5.90
N ILE A 105 2.01 5.08 6.11
CA ILE A 105 2.73 3.86 5.76
C ILE A 105 2.85 3.01 7.01
N PHE A 106 2.45 1.74 6.92
CA PHE A 106 2.41 0.83 8.05
C PHE A 106 2.79 -0.59 7.62
N LYS A 107 3.27 -1.39 8.59
CA LYS A 107 3.48 -2.83 8.42
C LYS A 107 2.14 -3.53 8.60
N MET A 108 1.75 -4.37 7.65
CA MET A 108 0.49 -5.10 7.70
C MET A 108 0.52 -6.18 8.80
N SER A 109 -0.64 -6.47 9.35
CA SER A 109 -0.90 -7.57 10.29
C SER A 109 -2.15 -8.35 9.85
N ASP A 110 -2.55 -9.37 10.62
CA ASP A 110 -3.69 -10.22 10.29
C ASP A 110 -5.04 -9.47 10.32
N GLY A 111 -5.16 -8.36 11.05
CA GLY A 111 -6.35 -7.52 11.05
C GLY A 111 -6.30 -6.34 10.07
N LEU A 112 -7.42 -5.63 9.98
CA LEU A 112 -7.67 -4.61 8.97
C LEU A 112 -6.99 -3.28 9.32
N ASP A 113 -5.93 -2.93 8.59
CA ASP A 113 -5.17 -1.68 8.72
C ASP A 113 -4.73 -1.36 10.17
N GLU A 114 -4.37 -2.40 10.92
CA GLU A 114 -4.12 -2.30 12.37
C GLU A 114 -2.64 -2.40 12.78
N GLY A 115 -1.76 -2.77 11.85
CA GLY A 115 -0.36 -3.02 12.17
C GLY A 115 0.47 -1.75 12.40
N ASP A 116 1.75 -1.96 12.69
CA ASP A 116 2.62 -0.91 13.21
C ASP A 116 2.85 0.22 12.21
N ILE A 117 2.60 1.46 12.66
CA ILE A 117 2.81 2.66 11.86
C ILE A 117 4.31 2.91 11.71
N ILE A 118 4.77 2.96 10.46
CA ILE A 118 6.16 3.29 10.11
C ILE A 118 6.31 4.81 9.97
N ARG A 119 5.38 5.44 9.25
CA ARG A 119 5.37 6.89 9.02
C ARG A 119 3.96 7.38 8.74
N GLN A 120 3.63 8.57 9.22
CA GLN A 120 2.40 9.27 8.91
C GLN A 120 2.73 10.70 8.46
N ILE A 121 2.14 11.14 7.35
CA ILE A 121 2.38 12.47 6.76
C ILE A 121 1.05 13.22 6.66
N PRO A 122 0.92 14.42 7.24
CA PRO A 122 -0.31 15.21 7.14
C PRO A 122 -0.73 15.51 5.70
N MET A 123 -2.04 15.52 5.46
CA MET A 123 -2.64 15.80 4.16
C MET A 123 -3.93 16.59 4.32
N SER A 124 -4.14 17.59 3.46
CA SER A 124 -5.42 18.33 3.43
C SER A 124 -6.47 17.56 2.62
N LEU A 125 -7.72 17.59 3.09
CA LEU A 125 -8.90 17.13 2.34
C LEU A 125 -9.70 18.30 1.74
N SER A 126 -9.14 19.50 1.73
CA SER A 126 -9.80 20.67 1.11
C SER A 126 -9.75 20.60 -0.41
N GLY A 127 -10.75 21.15 -1.10
CA GLY A 127 -10.81 21.19 -2.56
C GLY A 127 -11.66 20.08 -3.16
N ASN A 128 -11.51 19.86 -4.47
CA ASN A 128 -12.24 18.81 -5.18
C ASN A 128 -11.54 17.45 -5.00
N ILE A 129 -12.21 16.37 -5.39
CA ILE A 129 -11.72 15.01 -5.20
C ILE A 129 -10.46 14.68 -6.03
N GLU A 130 -10.30 15.28 -7.21
CA GLU A 130 -9.14 15.07 -8.09
C GLU A 130 -7.89 15.72 -7.49
N ASP A 131 -8.03 16.93 -6.91
CA ASP A 131 -6.97 17.61 -6.18
C ASP A 131 -6.55 16.81 -4.95
N ILE A 132 -7.50 16.21 -4.24
CA ILE A 132 -7.21 15.38 -3.06
C ILE A 132 -6.44 14.12 -3.47
N PHE A 133 -6.84 13.44 -4.54
CA PHE A 133 -6.19 12.22 -5.02
C PHE A 133 -4.79 12.44 -5.62
N SER A 134 -4.45 13.66 -6.02
CA SER A 134 -3.17 13.99 -6.66
C SER A 134 -2.09 14.49 -5.69
N ARG A 135 -2.44 14.71 -4.41
CA ARG A 135 -1.49 15.07 -3.34
C ARG A 135 -0.64 13.89 -2.91
#